data_AF-A0A4Z0S080-F1
#
_entry.id   AF-A0A4Z0S080-F1
#
_cell.length_a   1.000
_cell.length_b   1.000
_cell.length_c   1.000
_cell.angle_alpha   90.00
_cell.angle_beta   90.00
_cell.angle_gamma   90.00
#
_symmetry.space_group_name_H-M   'P 1'
#
loop_
_entity.id
_entity.type
_entity.pdbx_description
1 polymer ?
#
loop_
_entity_poly.entity_id
_entity_poly.type
_entity_poly.pdbx_seq_one_letter_code
_entity_poly.pdbx_strand_id
1 'polypeptide(L)'
;MAKYKRAIISGIVLIIGIVAIFALVGDSSHKTDSKQSSAKSSVTSHKDKKSVSSKSSAKSSSEPFVFDVTKVLKDNKLAPSVLSADVNNGTAKIVLQDDTKQDFETYTNAYASAVVTVVQAAAKAKDVQNVYIARQVKLQDGLEYAVASYWTGDQIKNAAALGDAKQANMKDVLLASSRYYIGGSVWATFSQQQKNDYTNHQQGGQQQDENQDFTNWVTAGTVKK
;
A
#
# COMPACT_ATOMS: atom_id res chain seq x y z
N MET A 1 19.62 -27.21 36.08
CA MET A 1 18.72 -27.30 34.91
C MET A 1 19.47 -26.77 33.70
N ALA A 2 19.52 -27.59 32.64
CA ALA A 2 20.39 -27.39 31.49
C ALA A 2 19.96 -26.22 30.59
N LYS A 3 20.96 -25.66 29.90
CA LYS A 3 20.93 -24.46 29.07
C LYS A 3 20.58 -24.79 27.61
N TYR A 4 20.02 -23.78 26.93
CA TYR A 4 19.97 -23.51 25.48
C TYR A 4 19.29 -24.50 24.51
N LYS A 5 18.41 -23.94 23.66
CA LYS A 5 18.47 -24.02 22.19
C LYS A 5 17.58 -22.93 21.59
N ARG A 6 18.18 -21.76 21.31
CA ARG A 6 17.64 -20.80 20.33
C ARG A 6 18.22 -21.22 18.98
N ALA A 7 17.37 -21.49 17.99
CA ALA A 7 17.81 -21.69 16.62
C ALA A 7 18.24 -20.34 16.04
N ILE A 8 19.55 -20.23 15.82
CA ILE A 8 20.20 -19.16 15.05
C ILE A 8 20.11 -19.60 13.59
N ILE A 9 19.43 -18.84 12.72
CA ILE A 9 19.55 -19.04 11.27
C ILE A 9 20.60 -18.04 10.77
N SER A 10 21.82 -18.55 10.78
CA SER A 10 23.02 -18.06 10.10
C SER A 10 22.96 -18.50 8.64
N GLY A 11 23.39 -17.64 7.71
CA GLY A 11 23.56 -18.03 6.31
C GLY A 11 23.98 -16.90 5.38
N ILE A 12 25.20 -16.38 5.55
CA ILE A 12 25.91 -15.65 4.50
C ILE A 12 26.35 -16.65 3.43
N VAL A 13 25.96 -16.44 2.17
CA VAL A 13 26.64 -17.01 1.00
C VAL A 13 26.83 -15.90 -0.03
N LEU A 14 28.10 -15.63 -0.29
CA LEU A 14 28.68 -14.76 -1.31
C LEU A 14 28.73 -15.55 -2.62
N ILE A 15 28.52 -14.93 -3.81
CA ILE A 15 29.29 -15.14 -5.07
C ILE A 15 28.61 -14.55 -6.34
N ILE A 16 29.36 -13.58 -6.91
CA ILE A 16 29.73 -13.32 -8.32
C ILE A 16 28.65 -12.98 -9.37
N GLY A 17 28.85 -11.84 -10.02
CA GLY A 17 27.99 -11.30 -11.06
C GLY A 17 28.24 -11.82 -12.47
N ILE A 18 27.31 -11.46 -13.36
CA ILE A 18 27.52 -11.39 -14.81
C ILE A 18 26.82 -10.12 -15.30
N VAL A 19 27.62 -9.26 -15.92
CA VAL A 19 27.19 -8.17 -16.81
C VAL A 19 26.83 -8.81 -18.15
N ALA A 20 25.64 -8.49 -18.68
CA ALA A 20 25.39 -8.61 -20.11
C ALA A 20 24.50 -7.44 -20.56
N ILE A 21 25.13 -6.53 -21.29
CA ILE A 21 24.52 -5.46 -22.06
C ILE A 21 23.89 -6.11 -23.30
N PHE A 22 22.61 -5.85 -23.55
CA PHE A 22 22.09 -5.82 -24.91
C PHE A 22 21.13 -4.65 -25.06
N ALA A 23 21.63 -3.62 -25.75
CA ALA A 23 20.83 -2.65 -26.47
C ALA A 23 20.44 -3.23 -27.84
N LEU A 24 19.27 -2.84 -28.33
CA LEU A 24 18.90 -2.47 -29.71
C LEU A 24 17.36 -2.45 -29.76
N VAL A 25 16.73 -1.28 -29.69
CA VAL A 25 16.39 -0.36 -30.82
C VAL A 25 15.41 -1.00 -31.80
N GLY A 26 14.22 -0.39 -31.88
CA GLY A 26 13.15 -0.73 -32.81
C GLY A 26 12.03 0.30 -32.74
N ASP A 27 12.36 1.51 -33.18
CA ASP A 27 11.47 2.65 -33.42
C ASP A 27 10.36 2.29 -34.42
N SER A 28 9.10 2.71 -34.18
CA SER A 28 8.07 2.91 -35.21
C SER A 28 6.80 3.54 -34.61
N SER A 29 6.72 4.86 -34.75
CA SER A 29 5.52 5.69 -34.62
C SER A 29 4.46 5.36 -35.70
N HIS A 30 3.16 5.40 -35.37
CA HIS A 30 2.19 6.40 -35.88
C HIS A 30 0.69 6.03 -35.73
N LYS A 31 -0.06 7.03 -35.22
CA LYS A 31 -1.39 7.55 -35.64
C LYS A 31 -2.69 6.81 -35.32
N THR A 32 -3.43 7.46 -34.41
CA THR A 32 -4.86 7.83 -34.44
C THR A 32 -5.46 8.04 -35.84
N ASP A 33 -6.67 7.53 -36.07
CA ASP A 33 -7.95 8.31 -36.14
C ASP A 33 -9.12 7.43 -36.62
N SER A 34 -10.31 7.53 -36.02
CA SER A 34 -11.59 7.30 -36.72
C SER A 34 -12.82 7.66 -35.87
N LYS A 35 -13.31 8.89 -36.12
CA LYS A 35 -14.69 9.26 -36.48
C LYS A 35 -15.88 8.66 -35.70
N GLN A 36 -16.43 9.53 -34.85
CA GLN A 36 -17.83 9.97 -34.77
C GLN A 36 -18.80 9.47 -35.86
N SER A 37 -19.96 8.94 -35.45
CA SER A 37 -21.25 9.20 -36.10
C SER A 37 -22.41 9.01 -35.12
N SER A 38 -23.27 10.03 -35.12
CA SER A 38 -24.51 10.21 -34.38
C SER A 38 -25.69 9.45 -34.98
N ALA A 39 -26.61 8.94 -34.14
CA ALA A 39 -28.00 8.76 -34.52
C ALA A 39 -28.93 9.02 -33.33
N LYS A 40 -29.74 10.07 -33.48
CA LYS A 40 -30.80 10.53 -32.59
C LYS A 40 -32.11 9.89 -33.06
N SER A 41 -32.85 9.23 -32.17
CA SER A 41 -34.27 8.92 -32.38
C SER A 41 -35.04 9.13 -31.08
N SER A 42 -36.01 10.02 -31.16
CA SER A 42 -36.98 10.40 -30.15
C SER A 42 -38.22 9.51 -30.21
N VAL A 43 -38.73 9.03 -29.08
CA VAL A 43 -40.17 8.73 -28.88
C VAL A 43 -40.59 9.10 -27.46
N THR A 44 -41.65 9.89 -27.40
CA THR A 44 -42.36 10.46 -26.25
C THR A 44 -43.41 9.47 -25.72
N SER A 45 -43.64 9.39 -24.40
CA SER A 45 -44.96 9.64 -23.75
C SER A 45 -45.04 9.20 -22.26
N HIS A 46 -45.58 10.13 -21.45
CA HIS A 46 -46.42 10.07 -20.23
C HIS A 46 -46.64 8.73 -19.48
N LYS A 47 -46.93 8.63 -18.19
CA LYS A 47 -46.99 9.48 -16.96
C LYS A 47 -47.62 8.53 -15.93
N ASP A 48 -47.07 8.33 -14.73
CA ASP A 48 -47.90 8.01 -13.56
C ASP A 48 -47.20 8.25 -12.23
N LYS A 49 -47.93 8.94 -11.35
CA LYS A 49 -47.56 9.30 -9.98
C LYS A 49 -47.86 8.11 -9.06
N LYS A 50 -46.93 7.76 -8.17
CA LYS A 50 -47.32 7.29 -6.83
C LYS A 50 -46.33 7.78 -5.77
N SER A 51 -46.83 8.71 -4.97
CA SER A 51 -46.25 9.20 -3.73
C SER A 51 -46.25 8.10 -2.68
N VAL A 52 -45.09 7.79 -2.09
CA VAL A 52 -44.99 7.37 -0.69
C VAL A 52 -43.81 8.09 -0.05
N SER A 53 -44.15 9.06 0.79
CA SER A 53 -43.26 9.73 1.74
C SER A 53 -42.87 8.78 2.86
N SER A 54 -41.57 8.60 3.07
CA SER A 54 -40.98 8.48 4.40
C SER A 54 -39.56 9.03 4.34
N LYS A 55 -39.48 10.35 4.44
CA LYS A 55 -38.25 11.12 4.48
C LYS A 55 -37.65 11.00 5.88
N SER A 56 -37.06 9.84 6.20
CA SER A 56 -36.04 9.76 7.24
C SER A 56 -34.82 10.49 6.68
N SER A 57 -34.81 11.80 6.92
CA SER A 57 -33.65 12.65 6.69
C SER A 57 -32.58 12.15 7.65
N ALA A 58 -31.78 11.18 7.21
CA ALA A 58 -30.52 10.86 7.88
C ALA A 58 -29.80 12.21 7.99
N LYS A 59 -29.56 12.64 9.22
CA LYS A 59 -28.78 13.83 9.52
C LYS A 59 -27.41 13.57 8.91
N SER A 60 -27.22 14.03 7.67
CA SER A 60 -25.92 14.11 7.05
C SER A 60 -25.20 15.19 7.83
N SER A 61 -24.63 14.80 8.97
CA SER A 61 -23.61 15.59 9.64
C SER A 61 -22.44 15.59 8.68
N SER A 62 -22.46 16.54 7.75
CA SER A 62 -21.36 16.90 6.88
C SER A 62 -20.25 17.59 7.68
N GLU A 63 -19.94 17.03 8.86
CA GLU A 63 -18.69 17.34 9.52
C GLU A 63 -17.58 16.76 8.63
N PRO A 64 -16.57 17.54 8.26
CA PRO A 64 -15.45 17.04 7.50
C PRO A 64 -14.83 15.88 8.27
N PHE A 65 -14.70 14.72 7.63
CA PHE A 65 -13.99 13.59 8.19
C PHE A 65 -12.54 14.00 8.42
N VAL A 66 -12.18 14.25 9.68
CA VAL A 66 -10.80 14.55 10.08
C VAL A 66 -10.04 13.24 10.09
N PHE A 67 -9.00 13.16 9.25
CA PHE A 67 -8.17 11.97 9.14
C PHE A 67 -7.28 11.80 10.37
N ASP A 68 -7.65 10.85 11.22
CA ASP A 68 -6.94 10.52 12.46
C ASP A 68 -6.59 9.03 12.43
N VAL A 69 -5.32 8.71 12.19
CA VAL A 69 -4.84 7.34 11.96
C VAL A 69 -5.13 6.43 13.15
N THR A 70 -4.99 6.94 14.38
CA THR A 70 -5.24 6.17 15.60
C THR A 70 -6.72 5.83 15.73
N LYS A 71 -7.62 6.77 15.41
CA LYS A 71 -9.07 6.49 15.40
C LYS A 71 -9.45 5.54 14.26
N VAL A 72 -8.89 5.75 13.07
CA VAL A 72 -9.13 4.93 11.88
C VAL A 72 -8.80 3.47 12.12
N LEU A 73 -7.70 3.19 12.83
CA LEU A 73 -7.25 1.82 13.11
C LEU A 73 -7.85 1.20 14.37
N LYS A 74 -8.55 1.97 15.21
CA LYS A 74 -9.02 1.54 16.54
C LYS A 74 -9.87 0.26 16.50
N ASP A 75 -10.77 0.16 15.52
CA ASP A 75 -11.70 -0.97 15.41
C ASP A 75 -11.14 -2.12 14.56
N ASN A 76 -9.99 -1.93 13.90
CA ASN A 76 -9.31 -2.97 13.16
C ASN A 76 -8.43 -3.82 14.10
N LYS A 77 -8.99 -4.93 14.59
CA LYS A 77 -8.31 -5.86 15.49
C LYS A 77 -7.12 -6.60 14.87
N LEU A 78 -6.98 -6.59 13.54
CA LEU A 78 -5.85 -7.20 12.84
C LEU A 78 -4.70 -6.19 12.65
N ALA A 79 -4.98 -4.89 12.73
CA ALA A 79 -3.98 -3.87 12.51
C ALA A 79 -2.94 -3.87 13.64
N PRO A 80 -1.64 -3.76 13.32
CA PRO A 80 -0.62 -3.50 14.33
C PRO A 80 -0.86 -2.14 15.01
N SER A 81 -0.32 -1.99 16.22
CA SER A 81 -0.33 -0.70 16.90
C SER A 81 0.45 0.36 16.10
N VAL A 82 -0.03 1.59 16.13
CA VAL A 82 0.64 2.74 15.52
C VAL A 82 1.78 3.17 16.43
N LEU A 83 3.02 3.11 15.94
CA LEU A 83 4.19 3.64 16.65
C LEU A 83 4.27 5.16 16.48
N SER A 84 4.07 5.65 15.26
CA SER A 84 4.03 7.07 14.95
C SER A 84 3.09 7.37 13.80
N ALA A 85 2.39 8.48 13.88
CA ALA A 85 1.60 9.04 12.78
C ALA A 85 1.82 10.55 12.74
N ASP A 86 2.24 11.04 11.58
CA ASP A 86 2.41 12.46 11.29
C ASP A 86 1.53 12.79 10.08
N VAL A 87 0.57 13.70 10.25
CA VAL A 87 -0.37 14.10 9.20
C VAL A 87 -0.26 15.61 9.05
N ASN A 88 0.39 16.05 7.98
CA ASN A 88 0.58 17.47 7.68
C ASN A 88 0.56 17.71 6.17
N ASN A 89 0.10 18.89 5.76
CA ASN A 89 0.14 19.35 4.37
C ASN A 89 -0.37 18.30 3.35
N GLY A 90 -1.46 17.59 3.70
CA GLY A 90 -2.06 16.55 2.88
C GLY A 90 -1.24 15.27 2.73
N THR A 91 -0.22 15.08 3.56
CA THR A 91 0.61 13.87 3.60
C THR A 91 0.50 13.21 4.97
N ALA A 92 0.19 11.91 4.99
CA ALA A 92 0.21 11.09 6.18
C ALA A 92 1.44 10.16 6.15
N LYS A 93 2.30 10.22 7.16
CA LYS A 93 3.42 9.30 7.38
C LYS A 93 3.16 8.45 8.62
N ILE A 94 3.02 7.15 8.41
CA ILE A 94 2.54 6.20 9.41
C ILE A 94 3.57 5.10 9.56
N VAL A 95 3.88 4.79 10.81
CA VAL A 95 4.79 3.70 11.15
C VAL A 95 4.09 2.79 12.14
N LEU A 96 3.94 1.54 11.74
CA LEU A 96 3.30 0.47 12.49
C LEU A 96 4.36 -0.32 13.25
N GLN A 97 4.03 -0.66 14.50
CA GLN A 97 4.93 -1.38 15.39
C GLN A 97 5.14 -2.83 14.92
N ASP A 98 6.35 -3.33 15.19
CA ASP A 98 6.65 -4.75 15.11
C ASP A 98 5.91 -5.55 16.18
N ASP A 99 5.57 -6.80 15.86
CA ASP A 99 5.24 -7.81 16.86
C ASP A 99 6.10 -9.05 16.59
N THR A 100 7.20 -9.17 17.33
CA THR A 100 8.22 -10.21 17.16
C THR A 100 7.71 -11.63 17.43
N LYS A 101 6.45 -11.78 17.86
CA LYS A 101 5.81 -13.08 18.12
C LYS A 101 5.01 -13.59 16.92
N GLN A 102 4.74 -12.74 15.94
CA GLN A 102 3.97 -13.12 14.76
C GLN A 102 4.84 -13.95 13.80
N ASP A 103 4.22 -14.95 13.18
CA ASP A 103 4.80 -15.56 11.99
C ASP A 103 4.70 -14.60 10.79
N PHE A 104 5.35 -14.99 9.70
CA PHE A 104 5.45 -14.18 8.51
C PHE A 104 4.09 -13.85 7.86
N GLU A 105 3.19 -14.83 7.79
CA GLU A 105 1.88 -14.64 7.16
C GLU A 105 1.02 -13.69 8.00
N THR A 106 0.97 -13.90 9.32
CA THR A 106 0.28 -13.01 10.26
C THR A 106 0.86 -11.60 10.20
N TYR A 107 2.19 -11.47 10.12
CA TYR A 107 2.86 -10.17 10.01
C TYR A 107 2.42 -9.42 8.74
N THR A 108 2.43 -10.10 7.60
CA THR A 108 2.14 -9.47 6.30
C THR A 108 0.64 -9.18 6.11
N ASN A 109 -0.24 -10.05 6.61
CA ASN A 109 -1.70 -9.84 6.58
C ASN A 109 -2.14 -8.70 7.53
N ALA A 110 -1.56 -8.61 8.73
CA ALA A 110 -1.82 -7.51 9.64
C ALA A 110 -1.40 -6.16 9.04
N TYR A 111 -0.23 -6.12 8.38
CA TYR A 111 0.19 -4.94 7.62
C TYR A 111 -0.82 -4.59 6.52
N ALA A 112 -1.17 -5.55 5.66
CA ALA A 112 -2.13 -5.34 4.57
C ALA A 112 -3.48 -4.81 5.08
N SER A 113 -3.99 -5.39 6.17
CA SER A 113 -5.24 -4.97 6.82
C SER A 113 -5.18 -3.51 7.27
N ALA A 114 -4.09 -3.11 7.91
CA ALA A 114 -3.89 -1.73 8.34
C ALA A 114 -3.82 -0.77 7.13
N VAL A 115 -3.08 -1.14 6.07
CA VAL A 115 -2.97 -0.31 4.85
C VAL A 115 -4.33 -0.10 4.20
N VAL A 116 -5.10 -1.16 3.97
CA VAL A 116 -6.45 -1.04 3.37
C VAL A 116 -7.33 -0.10 4.20
N THR A 117 -7.33 -0.27 5.52
CA THR A 117 -8.12 0.57 6.44
C THR A 117 -7.73 2.05 6.34
N VAL A 118 -6.43 2.33 6.38
CA VAL A 118 -5.87 3.69 6.33
C VAL A 118 -6.15 4.34 4.97
N VAL A 119 -5.88 3.64 3.87
CA VAL A 119 -6.00 4.20 2.52
C VAL A 119 -7.48 4.43 2.15
N GLN A 120 -8.39 3.54 2.57
CA GLN A 120 -9.84 3.77 2.42
C GLN A 120 -10.36 4.93 3.27
N ALA A 121 -9.81 5.13 4.47
CA ALA A 121 -10.13 6.31 5.27
C ALA A 121 -9.57 7.60 4.64
N ALA A 122 -8.35 7.55 4.10
CA ALA A 122 -7.73 8.68 3.39
C ALA A 122 -8.55 9.08 2.16
N ALA A 123 -9.11 8.11 1.44
CA ALA A 123 -10.01 8.37 0.30
C ALA A 123 -11.31 9.11 0.68
N LYS A 124 -11.74 9.01 1.94
CA LYS A 124 -12.90 9.73 2.48
C LYS A 124 -12.52 11.10 3.05
N ALA A 125 -11.24 11.28 3.38
CA ALA A 125 -10.68 12.58 3.76
C ALA A 125 -10.50 13.44 2.51
N LYS A 126 -10.82 14.72 2.60
CA LYS A 126 -10.74 15.64 1.44
C LYS A 126 -9.33 16.21 1.22
N ASP A 127 -8.49 16.13 2.24
CA ASP A 127 -7.22 16.82 2.35
C ASP A 127 -6.01 15.88 2.26
N VAL A 128 -6.20 14.56 2.41
CA VAL A 128 -5.11 13.57 2.29
C VAL A 128 -4.86 13.22 0.83
N GLN A 129 -3.69 13.60 0.33
CA GLN A 129 -3.24 13.35 -1.05
C GLN A 129 -2.19 12.26 -1.12
N ASN A 130 -1.42 12.08 -0.04
CA ASN A 130 -0.31 11.15 0.04
C ASN A 130 -0.37 10.33 1.34
N VAL A 131 -0.16 9.02 1.26
CA VAL A 131 -0.04 8.13 2.42
C VAL A 131 1.23 7.31 2.30
N TYR A 132 2.09 7.45 3.30
CA TYR A 132 3.26 6.62 3.55
C TYR A 132 2.93 5.74 4.73
N ILE A 133 3.06 4.43 4.58
CA ILE A 133 2.81 3.48 5.66
C ILE A 133 3.87 2.42 5.65
N ALA A 134 4.55 2.25 6.78
CA ALA A 134 5.59 1.26 6.98
C ALA A 134 5.26 0.39 8.19
N ARG A 135 5.70 -0.86 8.15
CA ARG A 135 5.79 -1.71 9.34
C ARG A 135 7.24 -2.06 9.58
N GLN A 136 7.68 -1.82 10.80
CA GLN A 136 9.05 -2.08 11.22
C GLN A 136 9.21 -3.50 11.77
N VAL A 137 10.46 -3.96 11.75
CA VAL A 137 10.92 -5.17 12.41
C VAL A 137 12.13 -4.85 13.28
N LYS A 138 12.20 -5.48 14.46
CA LYS A 138 13.37 -5.41 15.34
C LYS A 138 14.38 -6.49 14.96
N LEU A 139 15.56 -6.05 14.55
CA LEU A 139 16.71 -6.90 14.26
C LEU A 139 17.64 -7.00 15.47
N GLN A 140 18.65 -7.87 15.39
CA GLN A 140 19.66 -7.99 16.44
C GLN A 140 20.52 -6.72 16.56
N ASP A 141 20.81 -6.11 15.41
CA ASP A 141 21.65 -4.93 15.23
C ASP A 141 20.84 -3.63 15.13
N GLY A 142 19.51 -3.65 15.20
CA GLY A 142 18.74 -2.42 15.10
C GLY A 142 17.29 -2.58 14.71
N LEU A 143 16.79 -1.63 13.93
CA LEU A 143 15.41 -1.58 13.43
C LEU A 143 15.44 -1.34 11.92
N GLU A 144 14.52 -1.97 11.20
CA GLU A 144 14.34 -1.81 9.76
C GLU A 144 12.86 -1.63 9.45
N TYR A 145 12.53 -0.82 8.44
CA TYR A 145 11.18 -0.84 7.86
C TYR A 145 11.06 -2.08 6.97
N ALA A 146 10.58 -3.18 7.54
CA ALA A 146 10.53 -4.47 6.86
C ALA A 146 9.58 -4.48 5.64
N VAL A 147 8.53 -3.66 5.67
CA VAL A 147 7.67 -3.40 4.50
C VAL A 147 7.17 -1.96 4.57
N ALA A 148 7.09 -1.29 3.42
CA ALA A 148 6.49 0.02 3.32
C ALA A 148 5.77 0.21 1.98
N SER A 149 4.74 1.04 1.97
CA SER A 149 4.02 1.43 0.75
C SER A 149 3.72 2.92 0.75
N TYR A 150 3.64 3.45 -0.45
CA TYR A 150 3.32 4.82 -0.76
C TYR A 150 2.12 4.86 -1.70
N TRP A 151 1.17 5.72 -1.36
CA TRP A 151 -0.09 5.89 -2.06
C TRP A 151 -0.28 7.36 -2.38
N THR A 152 -0.70 7.66 -3.59
CA THR A 152 -0.93 9.04 -4.05
C THR A 152 -2.23 9.11 -4.83
N GLY A 153 -2.89 10.28 -4.81
CA GLY A 153 -3.86 10.68 -5.82
C GLY A 153 -4.84 9.58 -6.23
N ASP A 154 -4.64 9.01 -7.42
CA ASP A 154 -5.54 8.02 -8.00
C ASP A 154 -5.52 6.66 -7.28
N GLN A 155 -4.39 6.22 -6.71
CA GLN A 155 -4.38 5.00 -5.89
C GLN A 155 -5.22 5.17 -4.62
N ILE A 156 -5.22 6.36 -4.02
CA ILE A 156 -6.09 6.66 -2.87
C ILE A 156 -7.56 6.74 -3.31
N LYS A 157 -7.88 7.42 -4.42
CA LYS A 157 -9.27 7.50 -4.91
C LYS A 157 -9.86 6.12 -5.23
N ASN A 158 -9.03 5.18 -5.69
CA ASN A 158 -9.43 3.83 -6.03
C ASN A 158 -9.32 2.82 -4.86
N ALA A 159 -9.13 3.29 -3.62
CA ALA A 159 -8.96 2.44 -2.44
C ALA A 159 -10.10 1.43 -2.20
N ALA A 160 -11.30 1.69 -2.70
CA ALA A 160 -12.42 0.76 -2.60
C ALA A 160 -12.15 -0.58 -3.33
N ALA A 161 -11.31 -0.56 -4.37
CA ALA A 161 -10.91 -1.78 -5.11
C ALA A 161 -10.06 -2.74 -4.27
N LEU A 162 -9.49 -2.28 -3.15
CA LEU A 162 -8.72 -3.12 -2.22
C LEU A 162 -9.58 -4.09 -1.40
N GLY A 163 -10.92 -3.95 -1.43
CA GLY A 163 -11.83 -4.86 -0.76
C GLY A 163 -11.88 -4.72 0.76
N ASP A 164 -12.18 -5.82 1.45
CA ASP A 164 -12.29 -5.86 2.91
C ASP A 164 -10.89 -5.97 3.55
N ALA A 165 -10.59 -5.07 4.48
CA ALA A 165 -9.36 -5.09 5.27
C ALA A 165 -9.13 -6.42 6.00
N LYS A 166 -10.17 -7.19 6.33
CA LYS A 166 -10.04 -8.52 6.98
C LYS A 166 -9.53 -9.61 6.05
N GLN A 167 -9.68 -9.42 4.74
CA GLN A 167 -9.26 -10.36 3.70
C GLN A 167 -8.04 -9.85 2.93
N ALA A 168 -7.53 -8.67 3.30
CA ALA A 168 -6.41 -8.04 2.65
C ALA A 168 -5.15 -8.91 2.78
N ASN A 169 -4.43 -9.07 1.67
CA ASN A 169 -3.12 -9.69 1.64
C ASN A 169 -2.09 -8.69 1.12
N MET A 170 -0.84 -8.90 1.50
CA MET A 170 0.23 -7.95 1.18
C MET A 170 0.51 -7.85 -0.31
N LYS A 171 0.37 -8.94 -1.08
CA LYS A 171 0.62 -8.90 -2.52
C LYS A 171 -0.28 -7.88 -3.21
N ASP A 172 -1.59 -8.02 -3.05
CA ASP A 172 -2.56 -7.14 -3.72
C ASP A 172 -2.41 -5.69 -3.27
N VAL A 173 -2.18 -5.46 -1.97
CA VAL A 173 -1.93 -4.14 -1.41
C VAL A 173 -0.68 -3.49 -2.00
N LEU A 174 0.45 -4.21 -2.05
CA LEU A 174 1.68 -3.64 -2.60
C LEU A 174 1.58 -3.41 -4.11
N LEU A 175 0.92 -4.30 -4.84
CA LEU A 175 0.72 -4.15 -6.30
C LEU A 175 -0.21 -2.98 -6.65
N ALA A 176 -1.16 -2.65 -5.79
CA ALA A 176 -2.03 -1.49 -5.96
C ALA A 176 -1.41 -0.17 -5.49
N SER A 177 -0.34 -0.22 -4.70
CA SER A 177 0.37 0.96 -4.22
C SER A 177 1.13 1.66 -5.34
N SER A 178 1.34 2.97 -5.19
CA SER A 178 2.10 3.76 -6.16
C SER A 178 3.59 3.39 -6.15
N ARG A 179 4.13 3.11 -4.95
CA ARG A 179 5.48 2.55 -4.74
C ARG A 179 5.47 1.70 -3.48
N TYR A 180 6.38 0.74 -3.40
CA TYR A 180 6.59 -0.02 -2.18
C TYR A 180 8.04 -0.42 -1.97
N TYR A 181 8.34 -0.80 -0.75
CA TYR A 181 9.61 -1.32 -0.30
C TYR A 181 9.40 -2.59 0.52
N ILE A 182 10.33 -3.53 0.38
CA ILE A 182 10.43 -4.71 1.23
C ILE A 182 11.88 -4.79 1.70
N GLY A 183 12.06 -4.77 3.02
CA GLY A 183 13.37 -4.82 3.69
C GLY A 183 14.00 -6.21 3.62
N GLY A 184 15.31 -6.27 3.88
CA GLY A 184 16.12 -7.48 3.67
C GLY A 184 15.70 -8.66 4.56
N SER A 185 15.27 -8.37 5.78
CA SER A 185 14.80 -9.37 6.76
C SER A 185 13.52 -10.09 6.32
N VAL A 186 12.51 -9.35 5.87
CA VAL A 186 11.26 -9.90 5.30
C VAL A 186 11.54 -10.51 3.93
N TRP A 187 12.35 -9.87 3.08
CA TRP A 187 12.70 -10.36 1.76
C TRP A 187 13.29 -11.77 1.80
N ALA A 188 14.19 -12.03 2.75
CA ALA A 188 14.82 -13.34 2.92
C ALA A 188 13.81 -14.47 3.17
N THR A 189 12.66 -14.16 3.76
CA THR A 189 11.62 -15.12 4.16
C THR A 189 10.72 -15.55 3.01
N PHE A 190 10.68 -14.79 1.91
CA PHE A 190 9.89 -15.16 0.74
C PHE A 190 10.47 -16.36 -0.02
N SER A 191 9.55 -17.16 -0.57
CA SER A 191 9.87 -18.14 -1.62
C SER A 191 10.42 -17.45 -2.87
N GLN A 192 11.12 -18.19 -3.72
CA GLN A 192 11.64 -17.64 -4.98
C GLN A 192 10.52 -17.15 -5.90
N GLN A 193 9.36 -17.83 -5.92
CA GLN A 193 8.20 -17.40 -6.69
C GLN A 193 7.69 -16.03 -6.21
N GLN A 194 7.54 -15.84 -4.89
CA GLN A 194 7.13 -14.56 -4.32
C GLN A 194 8.17 -13.46 -4.61
N LYS A 195 9.47 -13.77 -4.51
CA LYS A 195 10.53 -12.82 -4.88
C LYS A 195 10.42 -12.40 -6.34
N ASN A 196 10.14 -13.32 -7.25
CA ASN A 196 9.95 -13.01 -8.66
C ASN A 196 8.71 -12.12 -8.87
N ASP A 197 7.60 -12.44 -8.21
CA ASP A 197 6.37 -11.63 -8.25
C ASP A 197 6.64 -10.20 -7.79
N TYR A 198 7.35 -10.00 -6.67
CA TYR A 198 7.67 -8.66 -6.19
C TYR A 198 8.76 -7.96 -7.01
N THR A 199 9.80 -8.65 -7.49
CA THR A 199 10.89 -8.01 -8.25
C THR A 199 10.38 -7.40 -9.56
N ASN A 200 9.51 -8.13 -10.28
CA ASN A 200 8.93 -7.66 -11.53
C ASN A 200 8.10 -6.38 -11.34
N HIS A 201 7.51 -6.19 -10.16
CA HIS A 201 6.68 -5.02 -9.86
C HIS A 201 7.43 -3.92 -9.11
N GLN A 202 8.52 -4.23 -8.41
CA GLN A 202 9.46 -3.21 -7.92
C GLN A 202 10.14 -2.48 -9.08
N GLN A 203 10.47 -3.21 -10.15
CA GLN A 203 11.08 -2.63 -11.36
C GLN A 203 10.03 -2.14 -12.38
N GLY A 204 8.81 -2.69 -12.39
CA GLY A 204 7.72 -2.26 -13.27
C GLY A 204 7.16 -0.85 -12.97
N GLY A 205 7.56 -0.24 -11.85
CA GLY A 205 7.35 1.18 -11.55
C GLY A 205 8.57 2.06 -11.82
N GLN A 206 9.66 1.51 -12.38
CA GLN A 206 10.82 2.30 -12.79
C GLN A 206 10.48 3.15 -14.02
N GLN A 207 9.92 4.32 -13.75
CA GLN A 207 10.63 5.49 -14.22
C GLN A 207 11.60 5.93 -13.12
N GLN A 208 12.88 5.85 -13.47
CA GLN A 208 14.00 6.44 -12.74
C GLN A 208 13.63 7.87 -12.28
N ASP A 209 13.96 8.18 -11.03
CA ASP A 209 14.13 9.51 -10.42
C ASP A 209 13.06 10.27 -9.58
N GLU A 210 11.74 10.08 -9.65
CA GLU A 210 10.90 11.20 -9.17
C GLU A 210 10.41 11.24 -7.70
N ASN A 211 10.63 10.23 -6.85
CA ASN A 211 10.23 10.32 -5.43
C ASN A 211 11.33 9.83 -4.49
N GLN A 212 12.42 10.62 -4.43
CA GLN A 212 13.47 10.41 -3.44
C GLN A 212 12.93 10.51 -2.02
N ASP A 213 11.83 11.21 -1.76
CA ASP A 213 11.27 11.33 -0.41
C ASP A 213 10.83 9.98 0.17
N PHE A 214 10.21 9.11 -0.64
CA PHE A 214 9.86 7.75 -0.19
C PHE A 214 11.12 6.92 0.12
N THR A 215 12.09 6.91 -0.79
CA THR A 215 13.36 6.19 -0.61
C THR A 215 14.12 6.70 0.61
N ASN A 216 14.23 8.03 0.77
CA ASN A 216 14.89 8.68 1.88
C ASN A 216 14.18 8.38 3.20
N TRP A 217 12.85 8.41 3.22
CA TRP A 217 12.05 8.09 4.40
C TRP A 217 12.22 6.64 4.85
N VAL A 218 12.19 5.68 3.93
CA VAL A 218 12.42 4.26 4.23
C VAL A 218 13.86 4.02 4.70
N THR A 219 14.83 4.67 4.06
CA THR A 219 16.24 4.56 4.43
C THR A 219 16.49 5.13 5.83
N ALA A 220 15.92 6.29 6.15
CA ALA A 220 16.00 6.91 7.48
C ALA A 220 15.31 6.07 8.57
N GLY A 221 14.29 5.29 8.20
CA GLY A 221 13.63 4.33 9.08
C GLY A 221 14.43 3.06 9.37
N THR A 222 15.54 2.85 8.65
CA THR A 222 16.42 1.69 8.82
C THR A 222 17.68 2.11 9.55
N VAL A 223 17.78 1.76 10.83
CA VAL A 223 18.89 2.11 11.72
C VAL A 223 19.58 0.82 12.16
N LYS A 224 20.79 0.59 11.66
CA LYS A 224 21.68 -0.49 12.10
C LYS A 224 22.77 0.08 12.99
N LYS A 225 23.10 -0.62 14.08
CA LYS A 225 24.13 -0.27 15.05
C LYS A 225 25.36 -1.14 14.89
#